data_AF-A0A329IW71-F1
#
_entry.id   AF-A0A329IW71-F1
#
_cell.length_a   1.000
_cell.length_b   1.000
_cell.length_c   1.000
_cell.angle_alpha   90.00
_cell.angle_beta   90.00
_cell.angle_gamma   90.00
#
_symmetry.space_group_name_H-M   'P 1'
#
loop_
_entity.id
_entity.type
_entity.pdbx_description
1 polymer ?
#
loop_
_entity_poly.entity_id
_entity_poly.type
_entity_poly.pdbx_seq_one_letter_code
_entity_poly.pdbx_strand_id
1 'polypeptide(L)'
;MKKVIPRASARHYSLNSIESPLFAAFEVERALANPYDLEGLVELIDDAHIALSDCRLEYHKRSILERMERAEWLLVTDRPFKPLKISELTGTAKFNLRSLSVAPALHVAKRMTLTGGPGRWVTKGIEYDTARNAVFFAANWLTSRGDEGRMFLSEGKDYANTSRTVVQEWQPLMDGQMHLRDKSVSRYYGEQRRIGQQFVEAEDHWQISGTSWHWRPTIGNITYELKGE
;
A
#
# COMPACT_ATOMS: atom_id res chain seq x y z
N MET A 1 -8.98 15.46 -19.88
CA MET A 1 -9.36 14.34 -20.75
C MET A 1 -9.21 13.04 -19.96
N LYS A 2 -10.16 12.11 -20.09
CA LYS A 2 -10.12 10.76 -19.52
C LYS A 2 -10.40 9.78 -20.66
N LYS A 3 -9.57 8.76 -20.81
CA LYS A 3 -9.67 7.78 -21.89
C LYS A 3 -9.18 6.42 -21.42
N VAL A 4 -9.90 5.35 -21.73
CA VAL A 4 -9.43 3.98 -21.55
C VAL A 4 -8.72 3.54 -22.83
N ILE A 5 -7.58 2.88 -22.69
CA ILE A 5 -6.80 2.35 -23.80
C ILE A 5 -6.39 0.90 -23.53
N PRO A 6 -6.23 0.08 -24.58
CA PRO A 6 -5.64 -1.24 -24.42
C PRO A 6 -4.16 -1.10 -24.06
N ARG A 7 -3.64 -2.06 -23.29
CA ARG A 7 -2.23 -2.08 -22.84
C ARG A 7 -1.23 -1.93 -23.98
N ALA A 8 -1.51 -2.45 -25.17
CA ALA A 8 -0.64 -2.33 -26.34
C ALA A 8 -0.39 -0.86 -26.74
N SER A 9 -1.40 -0.01 -26.57
CA SER A 9 -1.34 1.42 -26.93
C SER A 9 -0.68 2.29 -25.86
N ALA A 10 -0.39 1.74 -24.68
CA ALA A 10 0.23 2.46 -23.57
C ALA A 10 1.61 3.04 -23.91
N ARG A 11 2.28 2.52 -24.95
CA ARG A 11 3.60 3.02 -25.41
C ARG A 11 3.58 4.46 -25.89
N HIS A 12 2.43 4.97 -26.27
CA HIS A 12 2.26 6.35 -26.76
C HIS A 12 1.96 7.35 -25.63
N TYR A 13 1.85 6.88 -24.39
CA TYR A 13 1.44 7.69 -23.25
C TYR A 13 2.49 7.67 -22.14
N SER A 14 2.58 8.77 -21.38
CA SER A 14 3.46 8.84 -20.22
C SER A 14 2.86 8.05 -19.05
N LEU A 15 3.69 7.33 -18.29
CA LEU A 15 3.25 6.64 -17.08
C LEU A 15 2.61 7.60 -16.05
N ASN A 16 3.05 8.86 -16.04
CA ASN A 16 2.50 9.89 -15.16
C ASN A 16 1.10 10.36 -15.57
N SER A 17 0.64 10.01 -16.77
CA SER A 17 -0.73 10.26 -17.25
C SER A 17 -1.61 9.02 -17.17
N ILE A 18 -1.10 7.89 -16.67
CA ILE A 18 -1.85 6.65 -16.54
C ILE A 18 -2.19 6.45 -15.06
N GLU A 19 -3.46 6.18 -14.77
CA GLU A 19 -3.95 5.88 -13.43
C GLU A 19 -3.57 4.45 -13.02
N SER A 20 -3.33 4.25 -11.73
CA SER A 20 -3.13 2.92 -11.15
C SER A 20 -4.37 2.02 -11.41
N PRO A 21 -4.21 0.72 -11.73
CA PRO A 21 -5.32 -0.20 -12.05
C PRO A 21 -6.47 -0.18 -11.04
N LEU A 22 -6.14 -0.10 -9.75
CA LEU A 22 -7.11 -0.07 -8.65
C LEU A 22 -7.98 1.21 -8.67
N PHE A 23 -7.41 2.37 -9.00
CA PHE A 23 -8.16 3.62 -9.11
C PHE A 23 -8.85 3.77 -10.47
N ALA A 24 -8.25 3.19 -11.52
CA ALA A 24 -8.83 3.10 -12.84
C ALA A 24 -10.13 2.30 -12.83
N ALA A 25 -10.18 1.17 -12.10
CA ALA A 25 -11.38 0.35 -11.94
C ALA A 25 -12.56 1.16 -11.36
N PHE A 26 -12.34 1.95 -10.31
CA PHE A 26 -13.38 2.80 -9.71
C PHE A 26 -13.93 3.85 -10.68
N GLU A 27 -13.06 4.48 -11.47
CA GLU A 27 -13.45 5.47 -12.48
C GLU A 27 -14.21 4.84 -13.65
N VAL A 28 -13.80 3.64 -14.08
CA VAL A 28 -14.50 2.85 -15.11
C VAL A 28 -15.86 2.39 -14.62
N GLU A 29 -15.95 1.89 -13.39
CA GLU A 29 -17.22 1.46 -12.78
C GLU A 29 -18.25 2.60 -12.76
N ARG A 30 -17.82 3.81 -12.39
CA ARG A 30 -18.68 4.99 -12.44
C ARG A 30 -19.11 5.33 -13.87
N ALA A 31 -18.20 5.19 -14.84
CA ALA A 31 -18.47 5.47 -16.25
C ALA A 31 -19.34 4.40 -16.93
N LEU A 32 -19.47 3.18 -16.39
CA LEU A 32 -20.40 2.16 -16.92
C LEU A 32 -21.88 2.58 -16.82
N ALA A 33 -22.21 3.57 -15.99
CA ALA A 33 -23.54 4.18 -15.99
C ALA A 33 -23.85 4.93 -17.29
N ASN A 34 -22.84 5.52 -17.93
CA ASN A 34 -22.93 6.18 -19.23
C ASN A 34 -21.63 5.95 -20.03
N PRO A 35 -21.54 4.85 -20.80
CA PRO A 35 -20.30 4.44 -21.46
C PRO A 35 -19.72 5.46 -22.46
N TYR A 36 -20.51 6.41 -22.93
CA TYR A 36 -20.09 7.45 -23.86
C TYR A 36 -19.32 8.60 -23.21
N ASP A 37 -19.41 8.75 -21.89
CA ASP A 37 -18.70 9.81 -21.15
C ASP A 37 -17.20 9.53 -21.00
N LEU A 38 -16.78 8.29 -21.25
CA LEU A 38 -15.40 7.86 -21.16
C LEU A 38 -14.93 7.29 -22.49
N GLU A 39 -14.04 8.03 -23.16
CA GLU A 39 -13.48 7.62 -24.45
C GLU A 39 -12.78 6.26 -24.33
N GLY A 40 -13.02 5.36 -25.29
CA GLY A 40 -12.45 4.00 -25.29
C GLY A 40 -13.14 2.99 -24.37
N LEU A 41 -14.15 3.39 -23.58
CA LEU A 41 -14.90 2.45 -22.73
C LEU A 41 -15.79 1.50 -23.55
N VAL A 42 -16.37 1.99 -24.66
CA VAL A 42 -17.14 1.13 -25.59
C VAL A 42 -16.24 0.04 -26.20
N GLU A 43 -15.00 0.39 -26.55
CA GLU A 43 -14.02 -0.57 -27.08
C GLU A 43 -13.63 -1.63 -26.03
N LEU A 44 -13.48 -1.23 -24.77
CA LEU A 44 -13.26 -2.16 -23.66
C LEU A 44 -14.44 -3.12 -23.46
N ILE A 45 -15.69 -2.61 -23.56
CA ILE A 45 -16.89 -3.43 -23.41
C ILE A 45 -17.01 -4.45 -24.56
N ASP A 46 -16.69 -4.02 -25.78
CA ASP A 46 -16.70 -4.87 -26.97
C ASP A 46 -15.59 -5.94 -26.93
N ASP A 47 -14.37 -5.56 -26.52
CA ASP A 47 -13.26 -6.49 -26.24
C ASP A 47 -13.62 -7.49 -25.14
N ALA A 48 -14.52 -7.09 -24.23
CA ALA A 48 -15.08 -7.98 -23.22
C ALA A 48 -16.17 -8.94 -23.71
N HIS A 49 -16.56 -8.84 -24.99
CA HIS A 49 -17.66 -9.58 -25.60
C HIS A 49 -19.00 -9.37 -24.87
N ILE A 50 -19.22 -8.15 -24.38
CA ILE A 50 -20.42 -7.76 -23.63
C ILE A 50 -21.23 -6.78 -24.46
N ALA A 51 -22.54 -6.99 -24.54
CA ALA A 51 -23.42 -6.02 -25.18
C ALA A 51 -23.51 -4.73 -24.34
N LEU A 52 -23.55 -3.56 -24.98
CA LEU A 52 -23.68 -2.27 -24.28
C LEU A 52 -24.95 -2.19 -23.42
N SER A 53 -26.02 -2.89 -23.78
CA SER A 53 -27.24 -3.01 -22.97
C SER A 53 -27.02 -3.72 -21.63
N ASP A 54 -26.03 -4.63 -21.58
CA ASP A 54 -25.85 -5.59 -20.50
C ASP A 54 -24.67 -5.20 -19.60
N CYS A 55 -23.88 -4.19 -19.98
CA CYS A 55 -22.71 -3.72 -19.24
C CYS A 55 -23.03 -3.23 -17.81
N ARG A 56 -24.30 -2.94 -17.51
CA ARG A 56 -24.80 -2.52 -16.19
C ARG A 56 -25.13 -3.69 -15.26
N LEU A 57 -25.14 -4.93 -15.75
CA LEU A 57 -25.35 -6.11 -14.92
C LEU A 57 -24.09 -6.39 -14.09
N GLU A 58 -24.26 -6.67 -12.80
CA GLU A 58 -23.14 -6.86 -11.85
C GLU A 58 -22.12 -7.92 -12.30
N TYR A 59 -22.58 -9.00 -12.92
CA TYR A 59 -21.70 -10.04 -13.46
C TYR A 59 -20.79 -9.50 -14.58
N HIS A 60 -21.34 -8.69 -15.49
CA HIS A 60 -20.61 -8.09 -16.60
C HIS A 60 -19.69 -6.96 -16.14
N LYS A 61 -20.13 -6.13 -15.19
CA LYS A 61 -19.28 -5.13 -14.53
C LYS A 61 -18.02 -5.77 -13.96
N ARG A 62 -18.16 -6.85 -13.19
CA ARG A 62 -17.02 -7.55 -12.59
C ARG A 62 -16.02 -8.03 -13.65
N SER A 63 -16.50 -8.61 -14.75
CA SER A 63 -15.63 -9.04 -15.87
C SER A 63 -14.86 -7.89 -16.52
N ILE A 64 -15.49 -6.73 -16.66
CA ILE A 64 -14.86 -5.51 -17.20
C ILE A 64 -13.80 -4.97 -16.22
N LEU A 65 -14.11 -4.93 -14.92
CA LEU A 65 -13.20 -4.45 -13.90
C LEU A 65 -12.00 -5.38 -13.70
N GLU A 66 -12.18 -6.70 -13.81
CA GLU A 66 -11.08 -7.66 -13.76
C GLU A 66 -10.03 -7.42 -14.86
N ARG A 67 -10.45 -6.99 -16.06
CA ARG A 67 -9.52 -6.60 -17.14
C ARG A 67 -8.69 -5.36 -16.79
N MET A 68 -9.29 -4.41 -16.07
CA MET A 68 -8.58 -3.23 -15.56
C MET A 68 -7.57 -3.64 -14.47
N GLU A 69 -7.98 -4.47 -13.52
CA GLU A 69 -7.11 -4.97 -12.43
C GLU A 69 -5.92 -5.78 -12.96
N ARG A 70 -6.12 -6.55 -14.02
CA ARG A 70 -5.04 -7.28 -14.73
C ARG A 70 -4.14 -6.38 -15.57
N ALA A 71 -4.41 -5.08 -15.61
CA ALA A 71 -3.72 -4.10 -16.44
C ALA A 71 -3.72 -4.47 -17.94
N GLU A 72 -4.77 -5.17 -18.41
CA GLU A 72 -5.00 -5.43 -19.84
C GLU A 72 -5.51 -4.16 -20.53
N TRP A 73 -6.28 -3.36 -19.78
CA TRP A 73 -6.74 -2.04 -20.16
C TRP A 73 -6.33 -1.02 -19.10
N LEU A 74 -6.00 0.20 -19.54
CA LEU A 74 -5.44 1.26 -18.71
C LEU A 74 -6.23 2.54 -18.89
N LEU A 75 -6.37 3.30 -17.81
CA LEU A 75 -7.01 4.61 -17.83
C LEU A 75 -5.96 5.71 -17.96
N VAL A 76 -6.00 6.45 -19.06
CA VAL A 76 -5.25 7.68 -19.27
C VAL A 76 -6.09 8.85 -18.77
N THR A 77 -5.49 9.70 -17.95
CA THR A 77 -6.10 10.90 -17.40
C THR A 77 -5.04 11.99 -17.23
N ASP A 78 -5.42 13.25 -17.45
CA ASP A 78 -4.50 14.39 -17.27
C ASP A 78 -4.13 14.61 -15.80
N ARG A 79 -4.97 14.12 -14.88
CA ARG A 79 -4.81 14.28 -13.43
C ARG A 79 -5.08 12.95 -12.72
N PRO A 80 -4.14 11.99 -12.78
CA PRO A 80 -4.31 10.75 -12.05
C PRO A 80 -4.21 11.00 -10.55
N PHE A 81 -5.06 10.34 -9.78
CA PHE A 81 -5.02 10.37 -8.32
C PHE A 81 -3.76 9.64 -7.82
N LYS A 82 -3.46 8.50 -8.43
CA LYS A 82 -2.25 7.71 -8.18
C LYS A 82 -1.64 7.26 -9.52
N PRO A 83 -0.62 7.98 -10.02
CA PRO A 83 0.04 7.62 -11.26
C PRO A 83 0.61 6.19 -11.22
N LEU A 84 0.49 5.49 -12.33
CA LEU A 84 0.94 4.12 -12.51
C LEU A 84 2.45 4.00 -12.24
N LYS A 85 2.82 3.10 -11.33
CA LYS A 85 4.22 2.78 -11.08
C LYS A 85 4.65 1.52 -11.85
N ILE A 86 5.88 1.53 -12.34
CA ILE A 86 6.49 0.37 -13.03
C ILE A 86 6.44 -0.90 -12.17
N SER A 87 6.61 -0.77 -10.84
CA SER A 87 6.54 -1.88 -9.89
C SER A 87 5.17 -2.56 -9.82
N GLU A 88 4.09 -1.83 -10.13
CA GLU A 88 2.72 -2.35 -10.12
C GLU A 88 2.39 -3.13 -11.41
N LEU A 89 3.19 -2.93 -12.48
CA LEU A 89 3.10 -3.68 -13.73
C LEU A 89 3.89 -5.00 -13.72
N THR A 90 4.83 -5.17 -12.78
CA THR A 90 5.70 -6.35 -12.70
C THR A 90 5.14 -7.49 -11.83
N GLY A 91 4.13 -7.21 -11.00
CA GLY A 91 3.50 -8.21 -10.12
C GLY A 91 2.50 -9.14 -10.83
N THR A 92 1.99 -8.74 -11.99
CA THR A 92 0.97 -9.47 -12.75
C THR A 92 1.43 -9.64 -14.21
N ALA A 93 1.96 -10.83 -14.51
CA ALA A 93 2.30 -11.35 -15.84
C ALA A 93 3.39 -10.61 -16.65
N LYS A 94 4.58 -11.26 -16.69
CA LYS A 94 5.63 -11.21 -17.73
C LYS A 94 5.57 -10.02 -18.70
N PHE A 95 6.11 -8.88 -18.27
CA PHE A 95 6.39 -7.74 -19.16
C PHE A 95 7.72 -7.97 -19.90
N ASN A 96 7.70 -8.02 -21.23
CA ASN A 96 8.92 -7.91 -22.03
C ASN A 96 9.28 -6.41 -22.18
N LEU A 97 10.09 -5.91 -21.24
CA LEU A 97 10.48 -4.49 -21.05
C LEU A 97 11.37 -3.89 -22.17
N ARG A 98 11.51 -4.53 -23.32
CA ARG A 98 12.47 -4.10 -24.37
C ARG A 98 11.98 -2.99 -25.31
N SER A 99 10.79 -2.42 -25.14
CA SER A 99 10.16 -1.59 -26.18
C SER A 99 9.56 -0.25 -25.73
N LEU A 100 9.78 0.18 -24.49
CA LEU A 100 9.43 1.53 -24.06
C LEU A 100 10.68 2.40 -24.11
N SER A 101 10.91 3.00 -25.28
CA SER A 101 11.94 4.02 -25.47
C SER A 101 11.62 5.23 -24.61
N VAL A 102 12.35 5.40 -23.51
CA VAL A 102 12.28 6.57 -22.64
C VAL A 102 13.02 7.72 -23.33
N ALA A 103 12.29 8.63 -23.95
CA ALA A 103 12.82 9.96 -24.27
C ALA A 103 12.57 10.90 -23.07
N PRO A 104 13.56 11.74 -22.68
CA PRO A 104 13.52 12.49 -21.43
C PRO A 104 12.80 13.82 -21.63
N ALA A 105 11.55 13.94 -21.18
CA ALA A 105 10.91 15.23 -20.98
C ALA A 105 11.13 15.69 -19.53
N LEU A 106 12.32 16.24 -19.29
CA LEU A 106 12.57 17.16 -18.18
C LEU A 106 11.62 18.36 -18.35
N HIS A 107 10.77 18.63 -17.35
CA HIS A 107 10.78 19.89 -16.59
C HIS A 107 9.59 19.95 -15.60
N VAL A 108 9.94 20.16 -14.33
CA VAL A 108 9.10 20.59 -13.20
C VAL A 108 8.19 19.55 -12.55
N ALA A 109 8.79 18.51 -11.97
CA ALA A 109 8.44 18.17 -10.60
C ALA A 109 9.59 18.64 -9.72
N LYS A 110 9.38 19.72 -8.96
CA LYS A 110 10.27 20.17 -7.89
C LYS A 110 10.19 19.17 -6.71
N ARG A 111 10.38 17.88 -6.98
CA ARG A 111 11.04 17.00 -6.02
C ARG A 111 12.51 17.33 -6.21
N MET A 112 13.00 18.22 -5.36
CA MET A 112 14.40 18.15 -4.99
C MET A 112 14.71 16.66 -4.83
N THR A 113 15.58 16.14 -5.70
CA THR A 113 16.38 14.96 -5.45
C THR A 113 17.28 15.28 -4.26
N LEU A 114 16.68 15.56 -3.10
CA LEU A 114 17.33 15.40 -1.83
C LEU A 114 17.52 13.89 -1.75
N THR A 115 18.71 13.45 -2.17
CA THR A 115 19.15 12.07 -1.98
C THR A 115 19.01 11.69 -0.51
N GLY A 116 19.24 12.65 0.40
CA GLY A 116 18.80 12.58 1.78
C GLY A 116 18.57 13.96 2.40
N GLY A 117 17.95 13.97 3.57
CA GLY A 117 17.63 15.18 4.32
C GLY A 117 16.84 14.92 5.60
N PRO A 118 16.49 15.98 6.35
CA PRO A 118 15.68 15.87 7.56
C PRO A 118 14.29 15.32 7.23
N GLY A 119 13.82 14.40 8.05
CA GLY A 119 12.65 13.58 7.74
C GLY A 119 12.02 12.97 8.97
N ARG A 120 11.11 12.04 8.72
CA ARG A 120 10.38 11.29 9.73
C ARG A 120 10.23 9.84 9.28
N TRP A 121 10.28 8.94 10.24
CA TRP A 121 9.96 7.53 10.03
C TRP A 121 8.46 7.35 9.97
N VAL A 122 7.95 6.78 8.87
CA VAL A 122 6.54 6.46 8.68
C VAL A 122 6.37 4.96 8.54
N THR A 123 5.50 4.37 9.34
CA THR A 123 5.17 2.95 9.25
C THR A 123 4.51 2.64 7.90
N LYS A 124 5.13 1.75 7.13
CA LYS A 124 4.64 1.30 5.82
C LYS A 124 3.93 -0.04 5.89
N GLY A 125 4.37 -0.91 6.80
CA GLY A 125 3.84 -2.25 6.94
C GLY A 125 4.29 -2.94 8.20
N ILE A 126 3.63 -4.05 8.49
CA ILE A 126 3.94 -4.93 9.60
C ILE A 126 4.06 -6.33 9.02
N GLU A 127 5.24 -6.92 9.13
CA GLU A 127 5.53 -8.29 8.73
C GLU A 127 5.36 -9.18 9.95
N TYR A 128 4.56 -10.24 9.84
CA TYR A 128 4.39 -11.25 10.88
C TYR A 128 5.17 -12.51 10.50
N ASP A 129 5.93 -13.06 11.46
CA ASP A 129 6.58 -14.35 11.27
C ASP A 129 5.57 -15.47 11.58
N THR A 130 4.79 -15.85 10.56
CA THR A 130 3.69 -16.81 10.70
C THR A 130 4.15 -18.15 11.27
N ALA A 131 5.33 -18.64 10.87
CA ALA A 131 5.85 -19.93 11.30
C ALA A 131 6.27 -19.88 12.79
N ARG A 132 7.02 -18.86 13.18
CA ARG A 132 7.45 -18.68 14.56
C ARG A 132 6.28 -18.38 15.49
N ASN A 133 5.34 -17.53 15.05
CA ASN A 133 4.17 -17.17 15.84
C ASN A 133 3.25 -18.37 16.06
N ALA A 134 3.10 -19.27 15.07
CA ALA A 134 2.32 -20.50 15.22
C ALA A 134 2.88 -21.42 16.33
N VAL A 135 4.20 -21.52 16.46
CA VAL A 135 4.84 -22.30 17.54
C VAL A 135 4.53 -21.68 18.91
N PHE A 136 4.61 -20.36 19.05
CA PHE A 136 4.26 -19.69 20.30
C PHE A 136 2.78 -19.78 20.63
N PHE A 137 1.89 -19.67 19.64
CA PHE A 137 0.46 -19.92 19.83
C PHE A 137 0.19 -21.33 20.36
N ALA A 138 0.82 -22.35 19.79
CA ALA A 138 0.68 -23.73 20.25
C ALA A 138 1.24 -23.93 21.67
N ALA A 139 2.39 -23.32 21.98
CA ALA A 139 2.99 -23.39 23.31
C ALA A 139 2.10 -22.71 24.37
N ASN A 140 1.64 -21.48 24.11
CA ASN A 140 0.77 -20.74 25.01
C ASN A 140 -0.56 -21.47 25.25
N TRP A 141 -1.13 -22.05 24.19
CA TRP A 141 -2.32 -22.89 24.27
C TRP A 141 -2.14 -24.13 25.17
N LEU A 142 -1.00 -24.83 25.03
CA LEU A 142 -0.70 -26.01 25.85
C LEU A 142 -0.53 -25.66 27.33
N THR A 143 0.09 -24.51 27.63
CA THR A 143 0.25 -24.04 29.02
C THR A 143 -1.05 -23.52 29.64
N SER A 144 -2.00 -23.01 28.83
CA SER A 144 -3.25 -22.44 29.33
C SER A 144 -4.38 -23.47 29.55
N ARG A 145 -4.13 -24.76 29.32
CA ARG A 145 -5.13 -25.86 29.44
C ARG A 145 -5.62 -26.13 30.88
N GLY A 146 -5.07 -25.47 31.90
CA GLY A 146 -5.56 -25.56 33.28
C GLY A 146 -6.84 -24.76 33.57
N ASP A 147 -7.23 -23.84 32.69
CA ASP A 147 -8.44 -23.00 32.84
C ASP A 147 -9.55 -23.51 31.92
N GLU A 148 -10.43 -24.37 32.42
CA GLU A 148 -11.59 -24.89 31.67
C GLU A 148 -12.61 -23.77 31.35
N GLY A 149 -12.99 -23.63 30.08
CA GLY A 149 -14.08 -22.74 29.62
C GLY A 149 -13.66 -21.45 28.88
N ARG A 150 -12.37 -21.24 28.66
CA ARG A 150 -11.86 -20.00 28.04
C ARG A 150 -11.92 -20.02 26.50
N MET A 151 -12.40 -18.93 25.90
CA MET A 151 -12.33 -18.72 24.44
C MET A 151 -10.87 -18.41 24.03
N PHE A 152 -10.25 -19.32 23.30
CA PHE A 152 -8.91 -19.16 22.73
C PHE A 152 -8.87 -17.93 21.79
N LEU A 153 -7.78 -17.16 21.82
CA LEU A 153 -7.54 -15.88 21.10
C LEU A 153 -8.13 -14.61 21.74
N SER A 154 -8.72 -14.72 22.94
CA SER A 154 -9.43 -13.59 23.58
C SER A 154 -8.59 -12.75 24.56
N GLU A 155 -7.46 -13.27 25.07
CA GLU A 155 -6.60 -12.52 26.00
C GLU A 155 -5.17 -12.43 25.48
N GLY A 156 -4.45 -11.40 25.96
CA GLY A 156 -3.08 -11.12 25.53
C GLY A 156 -2.10 -12.26 25.82
N LYS A 157 -2.35 -13.10 26.83
CA LYS A 157 -1.50 -14.27 27.15
C LYS A 157 -1.43 -15.31 26.03
N ASP A 158 -2.45 -15.38 25.16
CA ASP A 158 -2.43 -16.28 23.99
C ASP A 158 -1.39 -15.83 22.95
N TYR A 159 -1.11 -14.53 22.91
CA TYR A 159 -0.17 -13.89 21.99
C TYR A 159 1.21 -13.67 22.63
N ALA A 160 1.43 -14.16 23.84
CA ALA A 160 2.70 -14.01 24.54
C ALA A 160 3.87 -14.51 23.70
N ASN A 161 4.96 -13.74 23.65
CA ASN A 161 6.18 -14.05 22.90
C ASN A 161 6.00 -14.11 21.37
N THR A 162 4.83 -13.74 20.83
CA THR A 162 4.70 -13.54 19.39
C THR A 162 5.57 -12.38 18.94
N SER A 163 6.09 -12.49 17.73
CA SER A 163 7.01 -11.52 17.15
C SER A 163 6.43 -10.91 15.87
N ARG A 164 6.63 -9.60 15.71
CA ARG A 164 6.32 -8.90 14.47
C ARG A 164 7.46 -7.95 14.12
N THR A 165 7.64 -7.68 12.84
CA THR A 165 8.62 -6.71 12.35
C THR A 165 7.89 -5.52 11.77
N VAL A 166 8.05 -4.35 12.37
CA VAL A 166 7.50 -3.10 11.84
C VAL A 166 8.49 -2.54 10.83
N VAL A 167 8.01 -2.28 9.62
CA VAL A 167 8.79 -1.66 8.55
C VAL A 167 8.43 -0.18 8.50
N GLN A 168 9.41 0.68 8.74
CA GLN A 168 9.27 2.13 8.62
C GLN A 168 10.15 2.64 7.50
N GLU A 169 9.67 3.67 6.82
CA GLU A 169 10.37 4.35 5.72
C GLU A 169 10.64 5.81 6.09
N TRP A 170 11.85 6.28 5.78
CA TRP A 170 12.25 7.66 5.97
C TRP A 170 11.64 8.56 4.90
N GLN A 171 10.73 9.45 5.30
CA GLN A 171 10.03 10.37 4.43
C GLN A 171 10.35 11.83 4.77
N PRO A 172 10.26 12.75 3.80
CA PRO A 172 10.46 14.17 4.06
C PRO A 172 9.42 14.71 5.05
N LEU A 173 9.84 15.72 5.83
CA LEU A 173 8.94 16.47 6.71
C LEU A 173 7.85 17.16 5.89
N MET A 174 6.62 17.16 6.40
CA MET A 174 5.50 17.93 5.82
C MET A 174 5.58 19.40 6.27
N ASP A 175 4.87 20.29 5.56
CA ASP A 175 4.93 21.74 5.79
C ASP A 175 4.65 22.16 7.25
N GLY A 176 3.73 21.48 7.94
CA GLY A 176 3.44 21.73 9.36
C GLY A 176 4.55 21.32 10.35
N GLN A 177 5.60 20.63 9.87
CA GLN A 177 6.66 20.02 10.70
C GLN A 177 8.03 20.63 10.42
N MET A 178 8.07 21.72 9.64
CA MET A 178 9.31 22.42 9.30
C MET A 178 10.06 22.94 10.54
N HIS A 179 9.37 23.18 11.66
CA HIS A 179 9.98 23.57 12.93
C HIS A 179 10.93 22.51 13.54
N LEU A 180 10.86 21.25 13.08
CA LEU A 180 11.74 20.17 13.50
C LEU A 180 12.98 20.02 12.61
N ARG A 181 13.03 20.74 11.47
CA ARG A 181 14.04 20.55 10.43
C ARG A 181 15.48 20.64 10.94
N ASP A 182 15.76 21.60 11.81
CA ASP A 182 17.12 21.84 12.32
C ASP A 182 17.56 20.79 13.34
N LYS A 183 16.58 20.22 14.06
CA LYS A 183 16.77 19.20 15.09
C LYS A 183 16.76 17.78 14.50
N SER A 184 16.15 17.55 13.34
CA SER A 184 16.06 16.22 12.73
C SER A 184 17.39 15.76 12.11
N VAL A 185 17.70 14.47 12.29
CA VAL A 185 18.80 13.79 11.58
C VAL A 185 18.53 13.82 10.08
N SER A 186 19.58 13.87 9.27
CA SER A 186 19.45 13.76 7.81
C SER A 186 19.77 12.34 7.37
N ARG A 187 18.80 11.66 6.74
CA ARG A 187 18.93 10.32 6.17
C ARG A 187 18.47 10.28 4.72
N TYR A 188 18.79 9.20 4.01
CA TYR A 188 18.34 9.02 2.64
C TYR A 188 16.83 8.84 2.60
N TYR A 189 16.12 9.61 1.78
CA TYR A 189 14.67 9.44 1.66
C TYR A 189 14.37 8.10 0.96
N GLY A 190 13.47 7.32 1.55
CA GLY A 190 13.21 5.93 1.15
C GLY A 190 14.05 4.89 1.90
N GLU A 191 14.98 5.30 2.78
CA GLU A 191 15.67 4.39 3.69
C GLU A 191 14.62 3.65 4.55
N GLN A 192 14.76 2.33 4.65
CA GLN A 192 13.86 1.51 5.44
C GLN A 192 14.57 0.97 6.66
N ARG A 193 13.87 0.98 7.80
CA ARG A 193 14.32 0.28 9.00
C ARG A 193 13.30 -0.76 9.40
N ARG A 194 13.82 -1.90 9.86
CA ARG A 194 13.06 -3.05 10.35
C ARG A 194 13.22 -3.09 11.85
N ILE A 195 12.13 -3.01 12.59
CA ILE A 195 12.17 -3.02 14.06
C ILE A 195 11.38 -4.23 14.55
N GLY A 196 12.09 -5.16 15.17
CA GLY A 196 11.49 -6.31 15.82
C GLY A 196 10.73 -5.87 17.07
N GLN A 197 9.48 -6.32 17.17
CA GLN A 197 8.65 -6.15 18.34
C GLN A 197 8.22 -7.52 18.85
N GLN A 198 8.13 -7.62 20.17
CA GLN A 198 7.61 -8.80 20.87
C GLN A 198 6.38 -8.40 21.66
N PHE A 199 5.37 -9.27 21.67
CA PHE A 199 4.17 -9.07 22.46
C PHE A 199 4.38 -9.65 23.85
N VAL A 200 4.39 -8.76 24.84
CA VAL A 200 4.74 -9.10 26.23
C VAL A 200 3.78 -8.42 27.18
N GLU A 201 3.59 -9.04 28.34
CA GLU A 201 2.99 -8.39 29.49
C GLU A 201 4.04 -7.48 30.12
N ALA A 202 3.70 -6.21 30.27
CA ALA A 202 4.58 -5.25 30.93
C ALA A 202 3.75 -4.32 31.82
N GLU A 203 4.45 -3.61 32.69
CA GLU A 203 3.85 -2.65 33.59
C GLU A 203 3.20 -1.51 32.80
N ASP A 204 1.94 -1.24 33.12
CA ASP A 204 1.14 -0.19 32.51
C ASP A 204 0.38 0.53 33.60
N HIS A 205 0.88 1.70 33.98
CA HIS A 205 0.31 2.54 35.04
C HIS A 205 -1.09 3.08 34.69
N TRP A 206 -1.59 2.89 33.46
CA TRP A 206 -2.95 3.25 33.08
C TRP A 206 -3.95 2.10 33.21
N GLN A 207 -3.48 0.86 33.44
CA GLN A 207 -4.36 -0.27 33.76
C GLN A 207 -4.60 -0.41 35.26
N ILE A 208 -5.84 -0.76 35.63
CA ILE A 208 -6.24 -1.01 37.02
C ILE A 208 -5.46 -2.20 37.61
N SER A 209 -5.12 -3.20 36.78
CA SER A 209 -4.29 -4.36 37.15
C SER A 209 -2.81 -4.02 37.32
N GLY A 210 -2.35 -2.85 36.87
CA GLY A 210 -0.94 -2.45 36.85
C GLY A 210 -0.09 -3.07 35.74
N THR A 211 -0.62 -4.06 35.01
CA THR A 211 0.04 -4.67 33.84
C THR A 211 -0.89 -4.69 32.63
N SER A 212 -0.31 -4.57 31.43
CA SER A 212 -1.02 -4.72 30.17
C SER A 212 -0.19 -5.47 29.13
N TRP A 213 -0.88 -6.10 28.19
CA TRP A 213 -0.25 -6.81 27.07
C TRP A 213 -0.07 -5.87 25.88
N HIS A 214 1.18 -5.60 25.51
CA HIS A 214 1.47 -4.74 24.37
C HIS A 214 2.79 -5.09 23.69
N TRP A 215 2.97 -4.54 22.49
CA TRP A 215 4.17 -4.72 21.69
C TRP A 215 5.32 -3.87 22.24
N ARG A 216 6.48 -4.48 22.50
CA ARG A 216 7.70 -3.80 22.93
C ARG A 216 8.83 -3.97 21.90
N PRO A 217 9.61 -2.91 21.59
CA PRO A 217 9.38 -1.52 22.02
C PRO A 217 8.10 -0.95 21.39
N THR A 218 7.40 -0.05 22.10
CA THR A 218 6.21 0.62 21.56
C THR A 218 6.66 1.66 20.55
N ILE A 219 6.15 1.59 19.32
CA ILE A 219 6.56 2.47 18.22
C ILE A 219 5.33 3.13 17.63
N GLY A 220 5.36 4.46 17.52
CA GLY A 220 4.31 5.23 16.88
C GLY A 220 4.30 5.07 15.35
N ASN A 221 3.15 5.36 14.73
CA ASN A 221 3.01 5.36 13.26
C ASN A 221 3.93 6.37 12.57
N ILE A 222 4.22 7.46 13.26
CA ILE A 222 5.18 8.47 12.85
C ILE A 222 6.16 8.65 14.01
N THR A 223 7.46 8.52 13.74
CA THR A 223 8.51 8.79 14.73
C THR A 223 9.55 9.72 14.14
N TYR A 224 10.13 10.57 14.96
CA TYR A 224 11.15 11.53 14.56
C TYR A 224 12.48 11.08 15.12
N GLU A 225 13.54 11.27 14.36
CA GLU A 225 14.91 11.02 14.81
C GLU A 225 15.60 12.38 14.93
N LEU A 226 15.98 12.75 16.16
CA LEU A 226 16.59 14.02 16.49
C LEU A 226 18.11 13.87 16.60
N LYS A 227 18.86 14.91 16.24
CA LYS A 227 20.31 14.95 16.38
C LYS A 227 20.67 14.99 17.88
N GLY A 228 21.38 13.98 18.36
CA GLY A 228 21.88 13.94 19.74
C GLY A 228 21.14 13.00 20.69
N GLU A 229 20.17 12.23 20.19
CA GLU A 229 19.73 10.95 20.78
C GLU A 229 20.53 9.79 20.18
#